data_AF-A0A1N7N657-F1
#
_entry.id   AF-A0A1N7N657-F1
#
_cell.length_a   1.000
_cell.length_b   1.000
_cell.length_c   1.000
_cell.angle_alpha   90.00
_cell.angle_beta   90.00
_cell.angle_gamma   90.00
#
_symmetry.space_group_name_H-M   'P 1'
#
loop_
_entity.id
_entity.type
_entity.pdbx_description
1 polymer ?
#
loop_
_entity_poly.entity_id
_entity_poly.type
_entity_poly.pdbx_seq_one_letter_code
_entity_poly.pdbx_strand_id
1 'polypeptide(L)'
;MDKFHQEMLRIRERGDAVNVTTHVVMSETESKEEIVRLFNDIARSIHEGDSALQAKVVTTESAELVVAFVNSHFYSPHLKVTAKYKNGVFHITAQDDFWTQAPDQNGLWADWRDEEQLYTGEFSEEKIRTAVQNAFLGWYQRVKENGNAGLAPL
;
A
#
# COMPACT_ATOMS: atom_id res chain seq x y z
N MET A 1 34.65 34.23 20.64
CA MET A 1 33.99 33.14 19.90
C MET A 1 35.00 32.61 18.90
N ASP A 2 35.44 31.38 19.11
CA ASP A 2 36.61 30.80 18.44
C ASP A 2 36.28 30.33 17.02
N LYS A 3 37.23 30.40 16.08
CA LYS A 3 37.02 30.02 14.66
C LYS A 3 36.48 28.60 14.51
N PHE A 4 36.88 27.72 15.41
CA PHE A 4 36.41 26.35 15.51
C PHE A 4 34.90 26.25 15.79
N HIS A 5 34.35 27.16 16.62
CA HIS A 5 32.93 27.18 16.98
C HIS A 5 32.05 27.67 15.83
N GLN A 6 32.55 28.62 15.01
CA GLN A 6 31.87 29.04 13.79
C GLN A 6 31.88 27.96 12.70
N GLU A 7 32.99 27.22 12.57
CA GLU A 7 33.08 26.13 11.59
C GLU A 7 32.15 24.96 11.99
N MET A 8 32.04 24.65 13.29
CA MET A 8 31.09 23.66 13.81
C MET A 8 29.63 24.04 13.54
N LEU A 9 29.23 25.30 13.74
CA LEU A 9 27.88 25.78 13.43
C LEU A 9 27.60 25.77 11.93
N ARG A 10 28.57 26.15 11.11
CA ARG A 10 28.47 26.11 9.65
C ARG A 10 28.30 24.68 9.11
N ILE A 11 28.99 23.72 9.72
CA ILE A 11 28.86 22.29 9.39
C ILE A 11 27.48 21.77 9.82
N ARG A 12 27.00 22.17 11.00
CA ARG A 12 25.66 21.80 11.50
C ARG A 12 24.54 22.34 10.61
N GLU A 13 24.59 23.61 10.21
CA GLU A 13 23.59 24.23 9.34
C GLU A 13 23.65 23.74 7.88
N ARG A 14 24.79 23.22 7.42
CA ARG A 14 24.91 22.54 6.12
C ARG A 14 24.49 21.06 6.15
N GLY A 15 24.60 20.40 7.30
CA GLY A 15 24.24 19.00 7.48
C GLY A 15 22.73 18.74 7.53
N ASP A 16 21.95 19.71 8.02
CA ASP A 16 20.49 19.58 8.14
C ASP A 16 19.72 19.90 6.84
N ALA A 17 20.43 20.17 5.72
CA ALA A 17 19.83 20.54 4.43
C ALA A 17 19.95 19.47 3.33
N VAL A 18 20.50 18.28 3.60
CA VAL A 18 20.65 17.22 2.58
C VAL A 18 20.28 15.85 3.17
N ASN A 19 19.12 15.34 2.78
CA ASN A 19 18.66 13.96 2.94
C ASN A 19 18.88 13.33 4.32
N VAL A 20 17.93 13.57 5.24
CA VAL A 20 17.58 12.56 6.24
C VAL A 20 16.76 11.48 5.51
N THR A 21 17.43 10.72 4.64
CA THR A 21 17.04 9.32 4.42
C THR A 21 17.77 8.57 5.52
N THR A 22 17.13 8.41 6.67
CA THR A 22 17.63 7.58 7.75
C THR A 22 17.74 6.17 7.18
N HIS A 23 18.94 5.73 6.76
CA HIS A 23 19.21 4.32 6.53
C HIS A 23 19.21 3.63 7.89
N VAL A 24 18.02 3.40 8.43
CA VAL A 24 17.82 2.42 9.50
C VAL A 24 17.87 1.08 8.78
N VAL A 25 18.96 0.34 8.99
CA VAL A 25 19.02 -1.07 8.57
C VAL A 25 18.07 -1.84 9.48
N MET A 26 16.81 -1.91 9.06
CA MET A 26 15.78 -2.62 9.78
C MET A 26 15.90 -4.12 9.53
N SER A 27 15.74 -4.91 10.59
CA SER A 27 15.59 -6.35 10.44
C SER A 27 14.31 -6.67 9.67
N GLU A 28 14.27 -7.82 8.97
CA GLU A 28 13.06 -8.25 8.25
C GLU A 28 11.84 -8.34 9.17
N THR A 29 12.05 -8.69 10.44
CA THR A 29 11.00 -8.75 11.47
C THR A 29 10.45 -7.36 11.80
N GLU A 30 11.31 -6.37 12.06
CA GLU A 30 10.87 -5.00 12.37
C GLU A 30 10.17 -4.35 11.16
N SER A 31 10.71 -4.55 9.95
CA SER A 31 10.06 -4.09 8.71
C SER A 31 8.67 -4.74 8.53
N LYS A 32 8.54 -6.03 8.85
CA LYS A 32 7.25 -6.73 8.82
C LYS A 32 6.28 -6.16 9.88
N GLU A 33 6.76 -5.84 11.07
CA GLU A 33 5.91 -5.27 12.13
C GLU A 33 5.39 -3.87 11.77
N GLU A 34 6.24 -3.02 11.18
CA GLU A 34 5.84 -1.68 10.74
C GLU A 34 4.79 -1.72 9.63
N ILE A 35 4.98 -2.56 8.61
CA ILE A 35 4.00 -2.67 7.52
C ILE A 35 2.69 -3.27 8.02
N VAL A 36 2.74 -4.22 8.97
CA VAL A 36 1.55 -4.80 9.59
C VAL A 36 0.81 -3.76 10.42
N ARG A 37 1.51 -2.92 11.17
CA ARG A 37 0.89 -1.81 11.91
C ARG A 37 0.19 -0.86 10.95
N LEU A 38 0.87 -0.44 9.89
CA LEU A 38 0.29 0.43 8.86
C LEU A 38 -0.97 -0.19 8.23
N PHE A 39 -0.93 -1.47 7.86
CA PHE A 39 -2.09 -2.16 7.27
C PHE A 39 -3.26 -2.27 8.26
N ASN A 40 -2.98 -2.50 9.55
CA ASN A 40 -4.03 -2.52 10.57
C ASN A 40 -4.68 -1.15 10.77
N ASP A 41 -3.89 -0.07 10.72
CA ASP A 41 -4.43 1.28 10.81
C ASP A 41 -5.29 1.64 9.60
N ILE A 42 -4.87 1.25 8.39
CA ILE A 42 -5.68 1.41 7.18
C ILE A 42 -6.97 0.59 7.27
N ALA A 43 -6.88 -0.68 7.69
CA ALA A 43 -8.04 -1.55 7.87
C ALA A 43 -9.07 -0.97 8.85
N ARG A 44 -8.59 -0.37 9.95
CA ARG A 44 -9.45 0.32 10.92
C ARG A 44 -10.17 1.51 10.27
N SER A 45 -9.45 2.37 9.56
CA SER A 45 -10.04 3.51 8.86
C SER A 45 -11.08 3.10 7.81
N ILE A 46 -10.88 1.96 7.12
CA ILE A 46 -11.85 1.43 6.17
C ILE A 46 -13.14 1.00 6.89
N HIS A 47 -13.01 0.27 7.99
CA HIS A 47 -14.16 -0.19 8.77
C HIS A 47 -14.95 0.98 9.40
N GLU A 48 -14.25 2.02 9.85
CA GLU A 48 -14.87 3.26 10.35
C GLU A 48 -15.54 4.06 9.22
N GLY A 49 -15.07 3.93 7.98
CA GLY A 49 -15.58 4.65 6.81
C GLY A 49 -16.83 4.05 6.17
N ASP A 50 -16.96 2.71 6.13
CA ASP A 50 -18.16 2.00 5.66
C ASP A 50 -18.32 0.67 6.42
N SER A 51 -19.42 0.55 7.17
CA SER A 51 -19.73 -0.65 7.97
C SER A 51 -20.09 -1.87 7.12
N ALA A 52 -20.38 -1.69 5.83
CA ALA A 52 -20.57 -2.78 4.88
C ALA A 52 -19.24 -3.41 4.41
N LEU A 53 -18.10 -2.79 4.73
CA LEU A 53 -16.77 -3.29 4.40
C LEU A 53 -16.14 -4.05 5.58
N GLN A 54 -15.42 -5.10 5.21
CA GLN A 54 -14.53 -5.84 6.08
C GLN A 54 -13.11 -5.75 5.53
N ALA A 55 -12.17 -5.34 6.37
CA ALA A 55 -10.75 -5.35 6.07
C ALA A 55 -10.03 -6.29 7.05
N LYS A 56 -9.14 -7.14 6.54
CA LYS A 56 -8.37 -8.11 7.33
C LYS A 56 -6.90 -8.03 6.94
N VAL A 57 -6.04 -8.02 7.95
CA VAL A 57 -4.59 -8.18 7.77
C VAL A 57 -4.21 -9.65 7.96
N VAL A 58 -3.49 -10.22 7.00
CA VAL A 58 -2.97 -11.59 7.04
C VAL A 58 -1.45 -11.52 7.04
N THR A 59 -0.84 -12.25 7.98
CA THR A 59 0.60 -12.22 8.23
C THR A 59 1.18 -13.62 8.13
N THR A 60 1.25 -14.18 6.93
CA THR A 60 1.93 -15.46 6.67
C THR A 60 3.39 -15.18 6.35
N GLU A 61 3.82 -15.41 5.11
CA GLU A 61 5.17 -15.10 4.62
C GLU A 61 5.32 -13.62 4.26
N SER A 62 4.22 -12.99 3.83
CA SER A 62 4.13 -11.55 3.53
C SER A 62 3.06 -10.90 4.40
N ALA A 63 3.04 -9.56 4.41
CA ALA A 63 1.92 -8.82 5.00
C ALA A 63 0.89 -8.55 3.89
N GLU A 64 -0.34 -8.96 4.12
CA GLU A 64 -1.43 -8.79 3.17
C GLU A 64 -2.59 -8.03 3.83
N LEU A 65 -3.14 -7.05 3.14
CA LEU A 65 -4.38 -6.36 3.50
C LEU A 65 -5.45 -6.80 2.50
N VAL A 66 -6.50 -7.47 2.98
CA VAL A 66 -7.62 -7.92 2.15
C VAL A 66 -8.86 -7.14 2.54
N VAL A 67 -9.55 -6.55 1.57
CA VAL A 67 -10.76 -5.73 1.75
C VAL A 67 -11.88 -6.30 0.89
N ALA A 68 -13.03 -6.54 1.49
CA ALA A 68 -14.22 -7.07 0.81
C ALA A 68 -15.51 -6.56 1.49
N PHE A 69 -16.67 -6.77 0.86
CA PHE A 69 -17.95 -6.49 1.50
C PHE A 69 -18.39 -7.64 2.41
N VAL A 70 -18.99 -7.34 3.56
CA VAL A 70 -19.42 -8.33 4.58
C VAL A 70 -20.38 -9.38 3.99
N ASN A 71 -21.24 -8.96 3.06
CA ASN A 71 -22.24 -9.83 2.41
C ASN A 71 -21.69 -10.61 1.20
N SER A 72 -20.41 -10.47 0.86
CA SER A 72 -19.82 -11.21 -0.26
C SER A 72 -19.48 -12.65 0.17
N HIS A 73 -20.48 -13.53 0.10
CA HIS A 73 -20.23 -14.97 0.12
C HIS A 73 -19.94 -15.43 -1.31
N PHE A 74 -18.68 -15.78 -1.54
CA PHE A 74 -18.16 -16.57 -2.67
C PHE A 74 -17.96 -15.95 -4.06
N TYR A 75 -18.30 -14.68 -4.33
CA TYR A 75 -17.88 -14.01 -5.57
C TYR A 75 -17.48 -12.55 -5.34
N SER A 76 -16.31 -12.22 -5.87
CA SER A 76 -15.73 -10.90 -6.14
C SER A 76 -16.74 -9.74 -6.23
N PRO A 77 -16.31 -8.54 -5.80
CA PRO A 77 -14.92 -8.08 -5.83
C PRO A 77 -14.28 -7.93 -4.46
N HIS A 78 -13.00 -8.29 -4.36
CA HIS A 78 -12.14 -7.96 -3.22
C HIS A 78 -10.89 -7.23 -3.69
N LEU A 79 -10.34 -6.39 -2.83
CA LEU A 79 -9.04 -5.77 -3.01
C LEU A 79 -8.04 -6.47 -2.09
N LYS A 80 -6.98 -7.01 -2.66
CA LYS A 80 -5.86 -7.60 -1.93
C LYS A 80 -4.60 -6.78 -2.19
N VAL A 81 -4.03 -6.24 -1.13
CA VAL A 81 -2.73 -5.55 -1.18
C VAL A 81 -1.69 -6.42 -0.49
N THR A 82 -0.64 -6.79 -1.20
CA THR A 82 0.45 -7.61 -0.69
C THR A 82 1.73 -6.79 -0.61
N ALA A 83 2.37 -6.79 0.56
CA ALA A 83 3.68 -6.20 0.80
C ALA A 83 4.72 -7.30 1.06
N LYS A 84 5.70 -7.39 0.15
CA LYS A 84 6.86 -8.26 0.27
C LYS A 84 8.09 -7.43 0.59
N TYR A 85 8.88 -7.85 1.57
CA TYR A 85 10.17 -7.22 1.89
C TYR A 85 11.29 -8.12 1.41
N LYS A 86 12.20 -7.58 0.59
CA LYS A 86 13.36 -8.32 0.07
C LYS A 86 14.52 -7.36 -0.11
N ASN A 87 15.69 -7.73 0.41
CA ASN A 87 16.95 -6.97 0.23
C ASN A 87 16.85 -5.49 0.63
N GLY A 88 16.16 -5.16 1.73
CA GLY A 88 16.01 -3.76 2.16
C GLY A 88 14.87 -2.99 1.47
N VAL A 89 14.14 -3.62 0.56
CA VAL A 89 13.15 -2.97 -0.30
C VAL A 89 11.78 -3.63 -0.12
N PHE A 90 10.76 -2.79 0.08
CA PHE A 90 9.36 -3.19 0.00
C PHE A 90 8.90 -3.20 -1.45
N HIS A 91 8.22 -4.27 -1.83
CA HIS A 91 7.44 -4.39 -3.05
C HIS A 91 5.97 -4.51 -2.66
N ILE A 92 5.19 -3.49 -2.98
CA ILE A 92 3.76 -3.44 -2.65
C ILE A 92 2.97 -3.52 -3.95
N THR A 93 2.06 -4.47 -3.97
CA THR A 93 1.25 -4.85 -5.13
C THR A 93 -0.19 -4.92 -4.70
N ALA A 94 -1.11 -4.55 -5.59
CA ALA A 94 -2.55 -4.66 -5.38
C ALA A 94 -3.16 -5.55 -6.45
N GLN A 95 -4.12 -6.37 -6.04
CA GLN A 95 -4.97 -7.16 -6.89
C GLN A 95 -6.42 -6.80 -6.58
N ASP A 96 -7.22 -6.50 -7.60
CA ASP A 96 -8.55 -5.91 -7.42
C ASP A 96 -9.68 -6.75 -8.05
N ASP A 97 -9.36 -7.98 -8.51
CA ASP A 97 -10.22 -8.89 -9.31
C ASP A 97 -10.75 -8.29 -10.63
N PHE A 98 -10.38 -7.05 -10.97
CA PHE A 98 -10.79 -6.41 -12.22
C PHE A 98 -9.66 -6.56 -13.23
N TRP A 99 -9.78 -7.56 -14.10
CA TRP A 99 -8.85 -7.75 -15.21
C TRP A 99 -8.83 -6.50 -16.11
N THR A 100 -7.70 -5.82 -16.13
CA THR A 100 -7.45 -4.72 -17.07
C THR A 100 -6.56 -5.21 -18.20
N GLN A 101 -6.85 -4.76 -19.42
CA GLN A 101 -5.95 -5.00 -20.54
C GLN A 101 -4.68 -4.18 -20.30
N ALA A 102 -3.51 -4.86 -20.24
CA ALA A 102 -2.25 -4.16 -20.21
C ALA A 102 -2.09 -3.38 -21.53
N PRO A 103 -1.63 -2.11 -21.48
CA PRO A 103 -1.46 -1.32 -22.71
C PRO A 103 -0.48 -2.03 -23.65
N ASP A 104 -0.98 -2.38 -24.83
CA ASP A 104 -0.34 -3.22 -25.84
C ASP A 104 1.14 -2.84 -26.10
N GLN A 105 2.05 -3.76 -25.77
CA GLN A 105 3.23 -3.99 -26.62
C GLN A 105 2.82 -5.01 -27.68
N ASN A 106 2.51 -4.52 -28.88
CA ASN A 106 2.26 -5.27 -30.10
C ASN A 106 0.99 -6.15 -30.09
N GLY A 107 -0.05 -5.61 -30.74
CA GLY A 107 -1.30 -6.30 -30.99
C GLY A 107 -1.11 -7.72 -31.49
N LEU A 108 -1.75 -8.64 -30.76
CA LEU A 108 -2.42 -9.87 -31.20
C LEU A 108 -2.69 -10.80 -29.99
N TRP A 109 -2.18 -10.47 -28.80
CA TRP A 109 -2.53 -11.11 -27.52
C TRP A 109 -2.59 -10.02 -26.44
N ALA A 110 -3.80 -9.67 -25.99
CA ALA A 110 -3.97 -8.75 -24.88
C ALA A 110 -3.50 -9.45 -23.60
N ASP A 111 -2.35 -9.03 -23.04
CA ASP A 111 -1.93 -9.46 -21.72
C ASP A 111 -2.89 -8.83 -20.69
N TRP A 112 -3.73 -9.64 -20.08
CA TRP A 112 -4.60 -9.19 -18.99
C TRP A 112 -3.78 -9.15 -17.71
N ARG A 113 -3.86 -8.05 -16.95
CA ARG A 113 -3.24 -7.93 -15.63
C ARG A 113 -4.30 -7.65 -14.58
N ASP A 114 -4.25 -8.44 -13.52
CA ASP A 114 -4.99 -8.28 -12.27
C ASP A 114 -4.10 -7.72 -11.15
N GLU A 115 -2.79 -7.56 -11.38
CA GLU A 115 -1.81 -7.08 -10.41
C GLU A 115 -1.21 -5.72 -10.82
N GLU A 116 -1.38 -4.72 -9.94
CA GLU A 116 -0.83 -3.38 -10.06
C GLU A 116 0.28 -3.16 -9.02
N GLN A 117 1.44 -2.68 -9.47
CA GLN A 117 2.54 -2.30 -8.58
C GLN A 117 2.28 -0.91 -7.99
N LEU A 118 1.98 -0.86 -6.69
CA LEU A 118 1.68 0.39 -5.98
C LEU A 118 2.92 1.13 -5.51
N TYR A 119 3.93 0.40 -5.04
CA TYR A 119 5.13 0.99 -4.45
C TYR A 119 6.34 0.06 -4.54
N THR A 120 7.52 0.65 -4.75
CA THR A 120 8.79 -0.05 -4.57
C THR A 120 9.84 0.91 -4.01
N GLY A 121 10.43 0.54 -2.88
CA GLY A 121 11.44 1.35 -2.19
C GLY A 121 11.62 0.95 -0.73
N GLU A 122 12.39 1.73 0.00
CA GLU A 122 12.52 1.59 1.47
C GLU A 122 11.19 1.85 2.18
N PHE A 123 11.10 1.52 3.47
CA PHE A 123 9.90 1.83 4.23
C PHE A 123 9.66 3.35 4.25
N SER A 124 8.47 3.75 3.82
CA SER A 124 8.00 5.12 3.89
C SER A 124 6.51 5.08 4.17
N GLU A 125 6.14 5.28 5.43
CA GLU A 125 4.74 5.17 5.87
C GLU A 125 3.82 6.05 5.02
N GLU A 126 4.20 7.32 4.82
CA GLU A 126 3.43 8.28 4.02
C GLU A 126 3.20 7.78 2.58
N LYS A 127 4.27 7.41 1.87
CA LYS A 127 4.17 6.98 0.46
C LYS A 127 3.37 5.69 0.32
N ILE A 128 3.63 4.72 1.21
CA ILE A 128 2.92 3.45 1.21
C ILE A 128 1.44 3.66 1.53
N ARG A 129 1.13 4.44 2.57
CA ARG A 129 -0.24 4.77 2.97
C ARG A 129 -1.00 5.42 1.83
N THR A 130 -0.44 6.46 1.20
CA THR A 130 -1.09 7.15 0.08
C THR A 130 -1.32 6.21 -1.11
N ALA A 131 -0.34 5.38 -1.46
CA ALA A 131 -0.49 4.43 -2.56
C ALA A 131 -1.61 3.40 -2.30
N VAL A 132 -1.65 2.83 -1.10
CA VAL A 132 -2.68 1.86 -0.69
C VAL A 132 -4.06 2.49 -0.60
N GLN A 133 -4.18 3.70 -0.04
CA GLN A 133 -5.45 4.41 0.05
C GLN A 133 -6.00 4.79 -1.33
N ASN A 134 -5.14 5.24 -2.25
CA ASN A 134 -5.55 5.55 -3.62
C ASN A 134 -6.04 4.30 -4.37
N ALA A 135 -5.33 3.17 -4.22
CA ALA A 135 -5.76 1.90 -4.78
C ALA A 135 -7.12 1.46 -4.23
N PHE A 136 -7.32 1.58 -2.91
CA PHE A 136 -8.60 1.31 -2.27
C PHE A 136 -9.73 2.20 -2.79
N LEU A 137 -9.51 3.50 -2.88
CA LEU A 137 -10.54 4.43 -3.38
C LEU A 137 -10.89 4.14 -4.84
N GLY A 138 -9.90 3.85 -5.68
CA GLY A 138 -10.11 3.48 -7.08
C GLY A 138 -10.93 2.19 -7.22
N TRP A 139 -10.56 1.15 -6.47
CA TRP A 139 -11.35 -0.09 -6.40
C TRP A 139 -12.77 0.17 -5.89
N TYR A 140 -12.91 0.85 -4.76
CA TYR A 140 -14.19 1.10 -4.11
C TYR A 140 -15.15 1.87 -5.02
N GLN A 141 -14.66 2.88 -5.74
CA GLN A 141 -15.42 3.60 -6.75
C GLN A 141 -15.91 2.67 -7.86
N ARG A 142 -15.02 1.84 -8.44
CA ARG A 142 -15.39 0.87 -9.49
C ARG A 142 -16.46 -0.11 -9.02
N VAL A 143 -16.36 -0.61 -7.78
CA VAL A 143 -17.35 -1.56 -7.24
C VAL A 143 -18.72 -0.91 -7.10
N LYS A 144 -18.78 0.34 -6.61
CA LYS A 144 -20.03 1.09 -6.47
C LYS A 144 -20.64 1.48 -7.82
N GLU A 145 -19.82 1.87 -8.79
CA GLU A 145 -20.28 2.28 -10.13
C GLU A 145 -20.79 1.10 -10.97
N ASN A 146 -20.13 -0.07 -10.89
CA ASN A 146 -20.51 -1.25 -11.67
C ASN A 146 -21.70 -2.04 -11.09
N GLY A 147 -22.37 -1.50 -10.07
CA GLY A 147 -23.56 -2.13 -9.48
C GLY A 147 -23.28 -3.47 -8.80
N ASN A 148 -22.01 -3.85 -8.61
CA ASN A 148 -21.60 -5.04 -7.86
C ASN A 148 -21.65 -4.72 -6.37
N ALA A 149 -22.80 -4.22 -5.97
CA ALA A 149 -23.13 -3.98 -4.61
C ALA A 149 -23.53 -5.32 -4.02
N GLY A 150 -22.97 -5.68 -2.87
CA GLY A 150 -23.64 -6.59 -1.93
C GLY A 150 -24.97 -6.03 -1.39
N LEU A 151 -25.68 -5.23 -2.20
CA LEU A 151 -27.00 -4.68 -1.96
C LEU A 151 -27.97 -5.58 -2.71
N ALA A 152 -28.79 -6.31 -1.94
CA ALA A 152 -30.01 -6.86 -2.48
C ALA A 152 -30.80 -5.75 -3.20
N PRO A 153 -31.44 -6.04 -4.35
CA PRO A 153 -32.35 -5.08 -4.97
C PRO A 153 -33.48 -4.74 -3.99
N LEU A 154 -33.85 -3.46 -3.94
CA LEU A 154 -35.05 -2.97 -3.23
C LEU A 154 -36.31 -3.67 -3.70
#